data_AF-A0AAN9GC11-F1
#
_entry.id   AF-A0AAN9GC11-F1
#
_cell.length_a   1.000
_cell.length_b   1.000
_cell.length_c   1.000
_cell.angle_alpha   90.00
_cell.angle_beta   90.00
_cell.angle_gamma   90.00
#
_symmetry.space_group_name_H-M   'P 1'
#
loop_
_entity.id
_entity.type
_entity.pdbx_description
1 polymer ?
#
loop_
_entity_poly.entity_id
_entity_poly.type
_entity_poly.pdbx_seq_one_letter_code
_entity_poly.pdbx_strand_id
1 'polypeptide(L)'
;MAAARSEKTWRNSLCWILSVITVFNQICVSVEESRQRVGKSVEDAAKLNTHVRNLDGTTERRPSVEDGYATDNKQDPVSPEMLGGIIIQHESQKLSARLRWLSNDEIGITNMQAIFDSLPYVKKESDEYSRLKEIAQRLQLRLRNYLQVLRTNKITVENLFKFHVKQPITQQYDCCNIPCQHFTSESLYGCKINRQTSCDLIPPSIPRGSFNPGRNLTEGKGPSAWHTLSVC
;
A
#
# COMPACT_ATOMS: atom_id res chain seq x y z
N MET A 1 18.21 62.14 16.28
CA MET A 1 17.47 60.96 16.77
C MET A 1 17.23 59.91 15.67
N ALA A 2 18.24 59.54 14.87
CA ALA A 2 18.09 58.58 13.77
C ALA A 2 18.98 57.31 13.90
N ALA A 3 20.00 57.34 14.77
CA ALA A 3 20.95 56.22 14.91
C ALA A 3 20.39 55.03 15.74
N ALA A 4 19.44 55.25 16.66
CA ALA A 4 18.95 54.22 17.58
C ALA A 4 17.90 53.25 16.97
N ARG A 5 17.42 53.49 15.74
CA ARG A 5 16.46 52.60 15.06
C ARG A 5 17.11 51.50 14.22
N SER A 6 18.40 51.61 13.89
CA SER A 6 19.11 50.66 13.04
C SER A 6 19.51 49.38 13.80
N GLU A 7 20.01 49.48 15.03
CA GLU A 7 20.54 48.31 15.76
C GLU A 7 19.49 47.24 16.12
N LYS A 8 18.24 47.63 16.35
CA LYS A 8 17.17 46.68 16.71
C LYS A 8 16.76 45.79 15.53
N THR A 9 16.83 46.30 14.31
CA THR A 9 16.52 45.53 13.09
C THR A 9 17.59 44.48 12.78
N TRP A 10 18.87 44.77 13.03
CA TRP A 10 19.96 43.81 12.80
C TRP A 10 19.94 42.64 13.80
N ARG A 11 19.62 42.90 15.07
CA ARG A 11 19.52 41.85 16.09
C ARG A 11 18.39 40.87 15.82
N ASN A 12 17.25 41.35 15.34
CA ASN A 12 16.12 40.48 14.99
C ASN A 12 16.42 39.62 13.75
N SER A 13 17.05 40.19 12.71
CA SER A 13 17.42 39.42 11.51
C SER A 13 18.47 38.34 11.79
N LEU A 14 19.46 38.62 12.65
CA LEU A 14 20.45 37.62 13.06
C LEU A 14 19.83 36.48 13.88
N CYS A 15 18.82 36.77 14.69
CA CYS A 15 18.12 35.75 15.48
C CYS A 15 17.28 34.79 14.60
N TRP A 16 16.67 35.31 13.53
CA TRP A 16 15.98 34.49 12.53
C TRP A 16 16.94 33.61 11.74
N ILE A 17 18.10 34.15 11.32
CA ILE A 17 19.10 33.38 10.57
C ILE A 17 19.68 32.24 11.44
N LEU A 18 20.00 32.52 12.71
CA LEU A 18 20.50 31.49 13.63
C LEU A 18 19.45 30.42 13.94
N SER A 19 18.17 30.78 14.00
CA SER A 19 17.06 29.82 14.19
C SER A 19 16.86 28.93 12.94
N VAL A 20 17.00 29.48 11.74
CA VAL A 20 16.90 28.70 10.50
C VAL A 20 18.09 27.74 10.37
N ILE A 21 19.31 28.18 10.71
CA ILE A 21 20.51 27.32 10.66
C ILE A 21 20.43 26.16 11.67
N THR A 22 19.91 26.41 12.87
CA THR A 22 19.73 25.34 13.87
C THR A 22 18.68 24.33 13.46
N VAL A 23 17.55 24.77 12.88
CA VAL A 23 16.53 23.85 12.34
C VAL A 23 17.08 23.06 11.14
N PHE A 24 17.86 23.68 10.27
CA PHE A 24 18.46 22.97 9.13
C PHE A 24 19.47 21.92 9.58
N ASN A 25 20.30 22.22 10.59
CA ASN A 25 21.22 21.23 11.16
C ASN A 25 20.48 20.08 11.87
N GLN A 26 19.36 20.36 12.56
CA GLN A 26 18.54 19.31 13.19
C GLN A 26 17.93 18.34 12.15
N ILE A 27 17.52 18.87 10.99
CA ILE A 27 16.99 18.08 9.88
C ILE A 27 18.10 17.26 9.20
N CYS A 28 19.27 17.84 8.97
CA CYS A 28 20.41 17.12 8.38
C CYS A 28 20.89 15.95 9.27
N VAL A 29 20.97 16.15 10.60
CA VAL A 29 21.35 15.08 11.54
C VAL A 29 20.32 13.94 11.53
N SER A 30 19.02 14.24 11.45
CA SER A 30 17.96 13.21 11.38
C SER A 30 17.99 12.40 10.07
N VAL A 31 18.40 13.02 8.95
CA VAL A 31 18.53 12.34 7.64
C VAL A 31 19.75 11.42 7.61
N GLU A 32 20.88 11.83 8.21
CA GLU A 32 22.08 11.00 8.31
C GLU A 32 21.85 9.76 9.22
N GLU A 33 21.14 9.95 10.33
CA GLU A 33 20.79 8.86 11.26
C GLU A 33 19.80 7.85 10.63
N SER A 34 18.87 8.35 9.79
CA SER A 34 17.97 7.51 9.00
C SER A 34 18.71 6.72 7.92
N ARG A 35 19.76 7.29 7.33
CA ARG A 35 20.60 6.64 6.31
C ARG A 35 21.44 5.50 6.90
N GLN A 36 21.94 5.65 8.13
CA GLN A 36 22.66 4.59 8.85
C GLN A 36 21.75 3.45 9.33
N ARG A 37 20.50 3.72 9.73
CA ARG A 37 19.53 2.66 10.10
C ARG A 37 19.09 1.83 8.88
N VAL A 38 18.92 2.46 7.72
CA VAL A 38 18.59 1.76 6.47
C VAL A 38 19.79 0.94 5.97
N GLY A 39 21.02 1.45 6.10
CA GLY A 39 22.24 0.70 5.73
C GLY A 39 22.43 -0.60 6.52
N LYS A 40 22.22 -0.56 7.85
CA LYS A 40 22.29 -1.76 8.69
C LYS A 40 21.19 -2.78 8.37
N SER A 41 19.97 -2.33 8.11
CA SER A 41 18.85 -3.22 7.77
C SER A 41 19.04 -3.96 6.44
N VAL A 42 19.80 -3.39 5.50
CA VAL A 42 20.10 -4.03 4.19
C VAL A 42 21.26 -5.02 4.32
N GLU A 43 22.27 -4.74 5.13
CA GLU A 43 23.35 -5.69 5.42
C GLU A 43 22.88 -6.89 6.26
N ASP A 44 21.98 -6.67 7.21
CA ASP A 44 21.37 -7.74 8.02
C ASP A 44 20.43 -8.62 7.17
N ALA A 45 19.70 -8.04 6.21
CA ALA A 45 18.89 -8.79 5.26
C ALA A 45 19.75 -9.58 4.23
N ALA A 46 20.90 -9.04 3.83
CA ALA A 46 21.84 -9.73 2.93
C ALA A 46 22.56 -10.90 3.63
N LYS A 47 22.87 -10.78 4.93
CA LYS A 47 23.42 -11.87 5.75
C LYS A 47 22.39 -12.97 6.05
N LEU A 48 21.11 -12.61 6.19
CA LEU A 48 20.04 -13.61 6.34
C LEU A 48 19.87 -14.43 5.04
N ASN A 49 19.97 -13.79 3.87
CA ASN A 49 19.72 -14.45 2.58
C ASN A 49 20.88 -15.36 2.12
N THR A 50 22.11 -15.13 2.58
CA THR A 50 23.24 -16.05 2.35
C THR A 50 23.23 -17.24 3.31
N HIS A 51 22.56 -17.15 4.47
CA HIS A 51 22.44 -18.28 5.38
C HIS A 51 21.30 -19.25 5.01
N VAL A 52 20.31 -18.80 4.25
CA VAL A 52 19.13 -19.61 3.82
C VAL A 52 19.44 -20.58 2.68
N ARG A 53 20.64 -20.55 2.08
CA ARG A 53 21.04 -21.53 1.03
C ARG A 53 21.75 -22.79 1.55
N ASN A 54 22.00 -22.93 2.85
CA ASN A 54 22.68 -24.08 3.43
C ASN A 54 22.01 -24.61 4.71
N LEU A 55 20.69 -24.77 4.72
CA LEU A 55 19.97 -25.53 5.74
C LEU A 55 19.12 -26.60 5.07
N ASP A 56 19.80 -27.66 4.67
CA ASP A 56 19.21 -28.99 4.68
C ASP A 56 19.06 -29.43 6.15
N GLY A 57 17.87 -29.89 6.52
CA GLY A 57 17.60 -30.53 7.81
C GLY A 57 17.35 -29.62 9.01
N THR A 58 16.14 -29.09 9.17
CA THR A 58 15.41 -29.10 10.46
C THR A 58 13.98 -28.58 10.27
N THR A 59 13.02 -29.46 10.51
CA THR A 59 11.57 -29.22 10.41
C THR A 59 11.08 -28.39 11.60
N GLU A 60 10.74 -27.12 11.38
CA GLU A 60 10.10 -26.25 12.38
C GLU A 60 8.57 -26.31 12.26
N ARG A 61 7.91 -26.84 13.30
CA ARG A 61 6.46 -27.04 13.42
C ARG A 61 5.73 -25.70 13.59
N ARG A 62 4.81 -25.36 12.67
CA ARG A 62 3.74 -24.37 12.91
C ARG A 62 2.53 -25.03 13.60
N PRO A 63 1.75 -24.30 14.42
CA PRO A 63 0.56 -24.86 15.07
C PRO A 63 -0.55 -25.10 14.05
N SER A 64 -1.02 -26.34 13.98
CA SER A 64 -2.12 -26.79 13.14
C SER A 64 -3.46 -26.33 13.71
N VAL A 65 -4.25 -25.69 12.86
CA VAL A 65 -5.71 -25.58 13.02
C VAL A 65 -6.28 -27.01 13.07
N GLU A 66 -7.11 -27.29 14.07
CA GLU A 66 -7.73 -28.60 14.31
C GLU A 66 -8.72 -28.97 13.19
N ASP A 67 -8.21 -29.62 12.14
CA ASP A 67 -9.00 -30.54 11.34
C ASP A 67 -8.74 -31.95 11.87
N GLY A 68 -9.79 -32.61 12.33
CA GLY A 68 -9.78 -33.86 13.09
C GLY A 68 -9.31 -35.10 12.33
N TYR A 69 -8.05 -35.10 11.88
CA TYR A 69 -7.31 -36.32 11.56
C TYR A 69 -6.25 -36.51 12.62
N ALA A 70 -6.53 -37.40 13.57
CA ALA A 70 -5.52 -37.90 14.48
C ALA A 70 -4.45 -38.64 13.66
N THR A 71 -3.33 -37.98 13.35
CA THR A 71 -2.14 -38.68 12.86
C THR A 71 -1.53 -39.41 14.05
N ASP A 72 -1.92 -40.68 14.22
CA ASP A 72 -1.20 -41.58 15.11
C ASP A 72 0.22 -41.75 14.56
N ASN A 73 1.19 -41.09 15.20
CA ASN A 73 2.59 -41.15 14.80
C ASN A 73 3.30 -42.39 15.39
N LYS A 74 2.55 -43.36 15.95
CA LYS A 74 3.09 -44.67 16.31
C LYS A 74 3.32 -45.49 15.04
N GLN A 75 4.58 -45.57 14.62
CA GLN A 75 5.02 -46.55 13.63
C GLN A 75 5.19 -47.90 14.34
N ASP A 76 4.07 -48.59 14.57
CA ASP A 76 4.16 -50.03 14.79
C ASP A 76 4.65 -50.68 13.48
N PRO A 77 5.65 -51.57 13.51
CA PRO A 77 6.13 -52.22 12.31
C PRO A 77 5.01 -53.12 11.76
N VAL A 78 4.29 -52.62 10.75
CA VAL A 78 3.23 -53.38 10.10
C VAL A 78 3.86 -54.58 9.40
N SER A 79 3.51 -55.79 9.86
CA SER A 79 3.86 -57.04 9.20
C SER A 79 3.44 -56.97 7.72
N PRO A 80 4.35 -57.22 6.76
CA PRO A 80 4.05 -57.20 5.32
C PRO A 80 2.87 -58.12 4.93
N GLU A 81 2.58 -59.13 5.74
CA GLU A 81 1.51 -60.12 5.52
C GLU A 81 0.11 -59.51 5.70
N MET A 82 -0.05 -58.49 6.56
CA MET A 82 -1.36 -57.83 6.77
C MET A 82 -1.78 -56.92 5.61
N LEU A 83 -0.83 -56.47 4.79
CA LEU A 83 -1.08 -55.65 3.60
C LEU A 83 -1.06 -56.47 2.31
N GLY A 84 -1.26 -57.79 2.41
CA GLY A 84 -1.26 -58.69 1.26
C GLY A 84 0.13 -58.85 0.61
N GLY A 85 1.21 -58.69 1.37
CA GLY A 85 2.59 -58.78 0.90
C GLY A 85 3.14 -57.48 0.31
N ILE A 86 2.42 -56.36 0.39
CA ILE A 86 2.84 -55.08 -0.17
C ILE A 86 3.80 -54.36 0.77
N ILE A 87 5.05 -54.21 0.33
CA ILE A 87 6.05 -53.39 1.00
C ILE A 87 5.82 -51.93 0.59
N ILE A 88 5.23 -51.12 1.47
CA ILE A 88 4.86 -49.71 1.19
C ILE A 88 6.04 -48.88 0.68
N GLN A 89 7.25 -49.12 1.20
CA GLN A 89 8.46 -48.42 0.74
C GLN A 89 8.78 -48.73 -0.73
N HIS A 90 8.56 -49.98 -1.17
CA HIS A 90 8.82 -50.39 -2.54
C HIS A 90 7.79 -49.78 -3.51
N GLU A 91 6.50 -49.86 -3.17
CA GLU A 91 5.46 -49.31 -4.05
C GLU A 91 5.45 -47.77 -4.08
N SER A 92 5.81 -47.10 -2.98
CA SER A 92 5.98 -45.64 -2.98
C SER A 92 7.18 -45.19 -3.84
N GLN A 93 8.29 -45.94 -3.83
CA GLN A 93 9.42 -45.69 -4.73
C GLN A 93 9.03 -45.86 -6.20
N LYS A 94 8.27 -46.90 -6.51
CA LYS A 94 7.77 -47.15 -7.87
C LYS A 94 6.79 -46.08 -8.34
N LEU A 95 5.90 -45.61 -7.46
CA LEU A 95 5.01 -44.49 -7.75
C LEU A 95 5.79 -43.19 -8.01
N SER A 96 6.77 -42.89 -7.15
CA SER A 96 7.66 -41.73 -7.30
C SER A 96 8.41 -41.76 -8.62
N ALA A 97 8.96 -42.92 -9.00
CA ALA A 97 9.62 -43.12 -10.28
C ALA A 97 8.68 -42.88 -11.47
N ARG A 98 7.43 -43.35 -11.39
CA ARG A 98 6.41 -43.11 -12.42
C ARG A 98 6.03 -41.64 -12.55
N LEU A 99 5.84 -40.93 -11.43
CA LEU A 99 5.54 -39.49 -11.45
C LEU A 99 6.71 -38.68 -12.01
N ARG A 100 7.95 -39.08 -11.72
CA ARG A 100 9.15 -38.47 -12.29
C ARG A 100 9.23 -38.70 -13.80
N TRP A 101 8.94 -39.91 -14.26
CA TRP A 101 8.87 -40.21 -15.69
C TRP A 101 7.78 -39.38 -16.37
N LEU A 102 6.57 -39.35 -15.82
CA LEU A 102 5.45 -38.55 -16.34
C LEU A 102 5.83 -37.06 -16.44
N SER A 103 6.47 -36.52 -15.40
CA SER A 103 6.89 -35.11 -15.33
C SER A 103 7.95 -34.76 -16.36
N ASN A 104 8.88 -35.68 -16.61
CA ASN A 104 10.01 -35.44 -17.52
C ASN A 104 9.66 -35.70 -18.98
N ASP A 105 8.90 -36.76 -19.25
CA ASP A 105 8.67 -37.29 -20.60
C ASP A 105 7.36 -36.78 -21.20
N GLU A 106 6.25 -36.88 -20.46
CA GLU A 106 4.91 -36.47 -20.94
C GLU A 106 4.69 -34.96 -20.78
N ILE A 107 5.00 -34.43 -19.58
CA ILE A 107 4.87 -32.99 -19.32
C ILE A 107 6.06 -32.23 -19.91
N GLY A 108 7.19 -32.91 -20.11
CA GLY A 108 8.35 -32.33 -20.78
C GLY A 108 9.05 -31.23 -19.96
N ILE A 109 9.00 -31.26 -18.63
CA ILE A 109 9.58 -30.21 -17.77
C ILE A 109 11.08 -30.01 -18.08
N THR A 110 11.82 -31.10 -18.29
CA THR A 110 13.23 -31.05 -18.66
C THR A 110 13.47 -30.44 -20.03
N ASN A 111 12.57 -30.70 -20.98
CA ASN A 111 12.63 -30.14 -22.32
C ASN A 111 12.31 -28.64 -22.32
N MET A 112 11.27 -28.23 -21.58
CA MET A 112 10.94 -26.81 -21.38
C MET A 112 12.09 -26.06 -20.70
N GLN A 113 12.71 -26.65 -19.67
CA GLN A 113 13.88 -26.05 -19.02
C GLN A 113 15.04 -25.90 -20.00
N ALA A 114 15.34 -26.93 -20.81
CA ALA A 114 16.38 -26.86 -21.83
C ALA A 114 16.11 -25.77 -22.88
N ILE A 115 14.86 -25.61 -23.31
CA ILE A 115 14.44 -24.51 -24.19
C ILE A 115 14.65 -23.17 -23.49
N PHE A 116 14.16 -23.00 -22.25
CA PHE A 116 14.36 -21.77 -21.50
C PHE A 116 15.86 -21.45 -21.34
N ASP A 117 16.70 -22.42 -21.01
CA ASP A 117 18.15 -22.24 -20.84
C ASP A 117 18.86 -21.90 -22.16
N SER A 118 18.32 -22.36 -23.30
CA SER A 118 18.87 -22.06 -24.63
C SER A 118 18.59 -20.62 -25.09
N LEU A 119 17.63 -19.93 -24.47
CA LEU A 119 17.29 -18.56 -24.85
C LEU A 119 18.38 -17.59 -24.36
N PRO A 120 18.80 -16.63 -25.19
CA PRO A 120 19.78 -15.63 -24.78
C PRO A 120 19.15 -14.64 -23.79
N TYR A 121 19.38 -14.85 -22.50
CA TYR A 121 19.01 -13.86 -21.49
C TYR A 121 20.07 -12.77 -21.40
N VAL A 122 19.65 -11.54 -21.64
CA VAL A 122 20.42 -10.38 -21.24
C VAL A 122 20.11 -10.11 -19.77
N LYS A 123 21.12 -10.27 -18.90
CA LYS A 123 21.02 -9.74 -17.54
C LYS A 123 20.89 -8.22 -17.66
N LYS A 124 19.68 -7.71 -17.49
CA LYS A 124 19.45 -6.27 -17.41
C LYS A 124 20.04 -5.81 -16.09
N GLU A 125 21.18 -5.13 -16.13
CA GLU A 125 21.66 -4.38 -14.99
C GLU A 125 20.60 -3.32 -14.66
N SER A 126 19.86 -3.52 -13.57
CA SER A 126 18.91 -2.54 -13.09
C SER A 126 19.68 -1.46 -12.35
N ASP A 127 19.66 -0.25 -12.90
CA ASP A 127 20.06 0.93 -12.13
C ASP A 127 18.99 1.19 -11.07
N GLU A 128 19.16 0.59 -9.90
CA GLU A 128 18.25 0.75 -8.75
C GLU A 128 18.13 2.22 -8.33
N TYR A 129 19.18 3.03 -8.54
CA TYR A 129 19.12 4.45 -8.25
C TYR A 129 18.20 5.18 -9.22
N SER A 130 18.25 4.88 -10.52
CA SER A 130 17.30 5.42 -11.49
C SER A 130 15.86 5.02 -11.18
N ARG A 131 15.64 3.77 -10.76
CA ARG A 131 14.31 3.25 -10.39
C ARG A 131 13.78 3.95 -9.15
N LEU A 132 14.61 4.12 -8.12
CA LEU A 132 14.24 4.86 -6.92
C LEU A 132 13.90 6.32 -7.24
N LYS A 133 14.71 6.97 -8.08
CA LYS A 133 14.47 8.34 -8.56
C LYS A 133 13.13 8.44 -9.29
N GLU A 134 12.81 7.49 -10.16
CA GLU A 134 11.54 7.43 -10.87
C GLU A 134 10.35 7.30 -9.90
N ILE A 135 10.45 6.41 -8.91
CA ILE A 135 9.41 6.24 -7.88
C ILE A 135 9.22 7.54 -7.10
N ALA A 136 10.31 8.17 -6.66
CA ALA A 136 10.26 9.44 -5.93
C ALA A 136 9.62 10.56 -6.77
N GLN A 137 9.94 10.65 -8.06
CA GLN A 137 9.34 11.62 -8.97
C GLN A 137 7.84 11.38 -9.17
N ARG A 138 7.42 10.12 -9.37
CA ARG A 138 6.00 9.76 -9.47
C ARG A 138 5.22 10.11 -8.21
N LEU A 139 5.79 9.86 -7.04
CA LEU A 139 5.18 10.23 -5.76
C LEU A 139 5.09 11.74 -5.60
N GLN A 140 6.16 12.47 -5.92
CA GLN A 140 6.17 13.93 -5.87
C GLN A 140 5.09 14.53 -6.78
N LEU A 141 4.95 14.02 -8.00
CA LEU A 141 3.91 14.46 -8.93
C LEU A 141 2.51 14.21 -8.36
N ARG A 142 2.26 13.02 -7.80
CA ARG A 142 0.98 12.67 -7.19
C ARG A 142 0.62 13.60 -6.02
N LEU A 143 1.58 13.89 -5.15
CA LEU A 143 1.39 14.83 -4.03
C LEU A 143 1.12 16.25 -4.51
N ARG A 144 1.83 16.72 -5.55
CA ARG A 144 1.56 18.04 -6.15
C ARG A 144 0.15 18.13 -6.71
N ASN A 145 -0.33 17.09 -7.40
CA ASN A 145 -1.69 17.04 -7.91
C ASN A 145 -2.73 17.11 -6.78
N TYR A 146 -2.52 16.38 -5.68
CA TYR A 146 -3.39 16.47 -4.50
C TYR A 146 -3.40 17.87 -3.88
N LEU A 147 -2.22 18.50 -3.73
CA LEU A 147 -2.12 19.87 -3.22
C LEU A 147 -2.85 20.87 -4.13
N GLN A 148 -2.78 20.68 -5.44
CA GLN A 148 -3.51 21.52 -6.39
C GLN A 148 -5.03 21.39 -6.20
N VAL A 149 -5.55 20.16 -6.11
CA VAL A 149 -6.98 19.91 -5.85
C VAL A 149 -7.41 20.57 -4.54
N LEU A 150 -6.64 20.42 -3.46
CA LEU A 150 -6.93 21.05 -2.17
C LEU A 150 -6.95 22.58 -2.25
N ARG A 151 -6.01 23.20 -2.97
CA ARG A 151 -5.99 24.66 -3.16
C ARG A 151 -7.21 25.15 -3.92
N THR A 152 -7.59 24.48 -5.00
CA THR A 152 -8.79 24.83 -5.77
C THR A 152 -10.05 24.65 -4.92
N ASN A 153 -10.12 23.57 -4.13
CA ASN A 153 -11.25 23.30 -3.26
C ASN A 153 -11.35 24.35 -2.15
N LYS A 154 -10.23 24.76 -1.54
CA LYS A 154 -10.18 25.87 -0.58
C LYS A 154 -10.81 27.14 -1.16
N ILE A 155 -10.35 27.58 -2.33
CA ILE A 155 -10.88 28.79 -2.99
C ILE A 155 -12.39 28.65 -3.25
N THR A 156 -12.82 27.47 -3.69
CA THR A 156 -14.24 27.19 -3.97
C THR A 156 -15.08 27.27 -2.68
N VAL A 157 -14.63 26.64 -1.60
CA VAL A 157 -15.30 26.67 -0.29
C VAL A 157 -15.35 28.08 0.27
N GLU A 158 -14.26 28.86 0.19
CA GLU A 158 -14.24 30.27 0.62
C GLU A 158 -15.25 31.12 -0.15
N ASN A 159 -15.37 30.90 -1.47
CA ASN A 159 -16.36 31.60 -2.29
C ASN A 159 -17.79 31.18 -1.96
N LEU A 160 -18.04 29.88 -1.76
CA LEU A 160 -19.34 29.35 -1.32
C LEU A 160 -19.72 29.89 0.06
N PHE A 161 -18.75 30.05 0.96
CA PHE A 161 -19.01 30.62 2.28
C PHE A 161 -19.39 32.11 2.18
N LYS A 162 -18.69 32.90 1.35
CA LYS A 162 -19.07 34.30 1.09
C LYS A 162 -20.47 34.42 0.52
N PHE A 163 -20.88 33.48 -0.34
CA PHE A 163 -22.25 33.41 -0.85
C PHE A 163 -23.24 33.02 0.26
N HIS A 164 -22.91 32.00 1.06
CA HIS A 164 -23.73 31.52 2.17
C HIS A 164 -24.07 32.62 3.18
N VAL A 165 -23.11 33.49 3.51
CA VAL A 165 -23.33 34.63 4.41
C VAL A 165 -24.38 35.61 3.89
N LYS A 166 -24.50 35.75 2.56
CA LYS A 166 -25.50 36.62 1.92
C LYS A 166 -26.84 35.91 1.73
N GLN A 167 -26.78 34.64 1.31
CA GLN A 167 -27.92 33.79 1.06
C GLN A 167 -27.61 32.39 1.59
N PRO A 168 -28.29 31.92 2.65
CA PRO A 168 -27.95 30.66 3.29
C PRO A 168 -28.17 29.49 2.33
N ILE A 169 -27.06 28.87 1.92
CA ILE A 169 -27.04 27.58 1.23
C ILE A 169 -27.06 26.47 2.28
N THR A 170 -28.25 26.15 2.77
CA THR A 170 -28.48 24.99 3.66
C THR A 170 -29.40 24.02 2.94
N GLN A 171 -28.83 23.17 2.09
CA GLN A 171 -29.57 22.06 1.52
C GLN A 171 -28.97 20.78 2.09
N GLN A 172 -29.76 20.06 2.89
CA GLN A 172 -29.41 18.75 3.41
C GLN A 172 -29.73 17.71 2.34
N TYR A 173 -28.77 16.85 2.02
CA TYR A 173 -29.02 15.70 1.15
C TYR A 173 -28.52 14.43 1.83
N ASP A 174 -29.46 13.67 2.40
CA ASP A 174 -29.17 12.42 3.10
C ASP A 174 -28.69 11.35 2.11
N CYS A 175 -27.59 10.68 2.45
CA CYS A 175 -27.07 9.54 1.71
C CYS A 175 -28.10 8.42 1.55
N CYS A 176 -28.97 8.24 2.53
CA CYS A 176 -29.98 7.17 2.53
C CYS A 176 -31.08 7.37 1.47
N ASN A 177 -31.24 8.60 0.96
CA ASN A 177 -32.24 8.92 -0.06
C ASN A 177 -31.75 8.65 -1.49
N ILE A 178 -30.49 8.27 -1.69
CA ILE A 178 -29.95 7.94 -3.01
C ILE A 178 -30.38 6.51 -3.38
N PRO A 179 -31.02 6.30 -4.55
CA PRO A 179 -31.41 4.95 -4.97
C PRO A 179 -30.17 4.08 -5.22
N CYS A 180 -30.23 2.80 -4.78
CA CYS A 180 -29.13 1.83 -4.95
C CYS A 180 -28.67 1.66 -6.41
N GLN A 181 -29.53 1.96 -7.38
CA GLN A 181 -29.25 1.87 -8.82
C GLN A 181 -28.19 2.88 -9.30
N HIS A 182 -27.99 3.99 -8.57
CA HIS A 182 -26.98 5.00 -8.91
C HIS A 182 -25.57 4.64 -8.41
N PHE A 183 -25.43 3.53 -7.69
CA PHE A 183 -24.14 3.10 -7.16
C PHE A 183 -23.51 2.03 -8.06
N THR A 184 -22.30 2.30 -8.52
CA THR A 184 -21.49 1.36 -9.32
C THR A 184 -20.39 0.75 -8.46
N SER A 185 -20.18 -0.57 -8.58
CA SER A 185 -19.09 -1.24 -7.88
C SER A 185 -17.74 -0.81 -8.44
N GLU A 186 -16.85 -0.36 -7.56
CA GLU A 186 -15.50 0.07 -7.94
C GLU A 186 -14.42 -0.66 -7.16
N SER A 187 -13.52 -1.31 -7.91
CA SER A 187 -12.43 -2.10 -7.34
C SER A 187 -11.41 -1.26 -6.56
N LEU A 188 -11.23 0.01 -6.93
CA LEU A 188 -10.32 0.92 -6.23
C LEU A 188 -10.76 1.17 -4.77
N TYR A 189 -12.06 1.16 -4.51
CA TYR A 189 -12.64 1.48 -3.21
C TYR A 189 -13.18 0.24 -2.48
N GLY A 190 -13.36 -0.88 -3.17
CA GLY A 190 -13.88 -2.12 -2.59
C GLY A 190 -15.37 -2.05 -2.22
N CYS A 191 -16.10 -1.04 -2.71
CA CYS A 191 -17.51 -0.84 -2.42
C CYS A 191 -18.26 -0.21 -3.61
N LYS A 192 -19.58 -0.04 -3.47
CA LYS A 192 -20.40 0.62 -4.48
C LYS A 192 -20.41 2.14 -4.21
N ILE A 193 -20.15 2.94 -5.24
CA ILE A 193 -20.04 4.39 -5.10
C ILE A 193 -20.90 5.11 -6.14
N ASN A 194 -21.27 6.35 -5.83
CA ASN A 194 -21.91 7.25 -6.78
C ASN A 194 -20.91 8.36 -7.17
N ARG A 195 -20.60 8.47 -8.46
CA ARG A 195 -19.71 9.49 -9.02
C ARG A 195 -20.41 10.79 -9.44
N GLN A 196 -21.73 10.77 -9.53
CA GLN A 196 -22.53 11.87 -10.04
C GLN A 196 -22.91 12.87 -8.95
N THR A 197 -23.20 12.36 -7.75
CA THR A 197 -23.69 13.19 -6.64
C THR A 197 -23.00 12.82 -5.33
N SER A 198 -22.65 13.83 -4.55
CA SER A 198 -22.26 13.67 -3.14
C SER A 198 -23.49 13.75 -2.23
N CYS A 199 -23.42 13.06 -1.10
CA CYS A 199 -24.38 13.17 -0.01
C CYS A 199 -23.71 13.58 1.29
N ASP A 200 -24.53 13.98 2.25
CA ASP A 200 -24.09 14.52 3.52
C ASP A 200 -24.27 13.51 4.64
N LEU A 201 -23.21 13.29 5.43
CA LEU A 201 -23.29 12.59 6.72
C LEU A 201 -23.55 13.63 7.81
N ILE A 202 -24.80 14.10 7.85
CA ILE A 202 -25.25 15.18 8.73
C ILE A 202 -25.93 14.59 9.97
N PRO A 203 -25.55 14.99 11.20
CA PRO A 203 -26.29 14.59 12.39
C PRO A 203 -27.71 15.20 12.38
N PRO A 204 -28.71 14.54 12.98
CA PRO A 204 -30.10 14.96 12.90
C PRO A 204 -30.40 16.35 13.51
N SER A 205 -29.51 16.91 14.32
CA SER A 205 -29.66 18.23 14.92
C SER A 205 -28.54 19.19 14.48
N ILE A 206 -28.73 19.86 13.33
CA ILE A 206 -27.87 20.97 12.90
C ILE A 206 -28.62 22.30 13.09
N PRO A 207 -27.96 23.35 13.61
CA PRO A 207 -28.52 24.71 13.62
C PRO A 207 -28.98 25.18 12.24
N ARG A 208 -30.06 25.97 12.19
CA ARG A 208 -30.49 26.63 10.95
C ARG A 208 -29.42 27.60 10.48
N GLY A 209 -29.13 27.60 9.18
CA GLY A 209 -28.07 28.44 8.61
C GLY A 209 -26.65 27.88 8.78
N SER A 210 -26.48 26.59 9.10
CA SER A 210 -25.15 25.99 9.09
C SER A 210 -24.61 25.80 7.67
N PHE A 211 -23.36 26.19 7.47
CA PHE A 211 -22.70 26.08 6.19
C PHE A 211 -22.49 24.62 5.78
N ASN A 212 -23.18 24.18 4.73
CA ASN A 212 -22.99 22.87 4.11
C ASN A 212 -22.73 23.00 2.60
N PRO A 213 -21.45 23.04 2.18
CA PRO A 213 -21.09 23.21 0.77
C PRO A 213 -21.02 21.90 -0.02
N GLY A 214 -21.21 20.73 0.61
CA GLY A 214 -20.87 19.42 0.04
C GLY A 214 -21.36 19.21 -1.39
N ARG A 215 -22.64 19.48 -1.65
CA ARG A 215 -23.28 19.37 -2.97
C ARG A 215 -22.75 20.35 -4.03
N ASN A 216 -22.43 21.58 -3.61
CA ASN A 216 -21.90 22.60 -4.54
C ASN A 216 -20.44 22.33 -4.94
N LEU A 217 -19.73 21.45 -4.22
CA LEU A 217 -18.38 21.03 -4.57
C LEU A 217 -18.35 19.96 -5.67
N THR A 218 -19.47 19.25 -5.89
CA THR A 218 -19.59 18.18 -6.88
C THR A 218 -20.18 18.64 -8.21
N GLU A 219 -21.09 19.62 -8.22
CA GLU A 219 -21.76 20.09 -9.45
C GLU A 219 -20.84 20.86 -10.45
N GLY A 220 -19.65 21.29 -10.02
CA GLY A 220 -18.75 22.13 -10.84
C GLY A 220 -17.52 21.44 -11.42
N LYS A 221 -17.26 20.16 -11.12
CA LYS A 221 -16.08 19.44 -11.61
C LYS A 221 -16.49 18.08 -12.14
N GLY A 222 -16.09 17.78 -13.39
CA GLY A 222 -16.21 16.44 -13.97
C GLY A 222 -15.63 15.34 -13.06
N PRO A 223 -15.84 14.07 -13.42
CA PRO A 223 -15.86 12.88 -12.53
C PRO A 223 -14.58 12.52 -11.75
N SER A 224 -13.59 13.42 -11.65
CA SER A 224 -12.27 13.17 -11.08
C SER A 224 -12.00 13.82 -9.72
N ALA A 225 -12.90 14.63 -9.16
CA ALA A 225 -12.58 15.45 -7.98
C ALA A 225 -13.17 14.95 -6.65
N TRP A 226 -14.27 14.19 -6.67
CA TRP A 226 -14.96 13.77 -5.46
C TRP A 226 -15.59 12.40 -5.68
N HIS A 227 -15.18 11.43 -4.87
CA HIS A 227 -15.83 10.13 -4.80
C HIS A 227 -16.42 10.09 -3.41
N THR A 228 -17.74 10.20 -3.32
CA THR A 228 -18.42 10.07 -2.03
C THR A 228 -18.67 8.59 -1.80
N LEU A 229 -17.95 8.05 -0.82
CA LEU A 229 -18.21 6.71 -0.30
C LEU A 229 -19.36 6.84 0.69
N SER A 230 -20.55 6.40 0.28
CA SER A 230 -21.69 6.25 1.17
C SER A 230 -21.72 4.80 1.64
N VAL A 231 -21.68 4.58 2.95
CA VAL A 231 -22.10 3.31 3.55
C VAL A 231 -23.46 3.61 4.19
N CYS A 232 -24.51 3.06 3.59
CA CYS A 232 -25.84 2.95 4.18
C CYS A 232 -26.07 1.46 4.45
#